data_AF-A0A950T8Y5-F1
#
_entry.id   AF-A0A950T8Y5-F1
#
_cell.length_a   1.000
_cell.length_b   1.000
_cell.length_c   1.000
_cell.angle_alpha   90.00
_cell.angle_beta   90.00
_cell.angle_gamma   90.00
#
_symmetry.space_group_name_H-M   'P 1'
#
loop_
_entity.id
_entity.type
_entity.pdbx_description
1 polymer ?
#
loop_
_entity_poly.entity_id
_entity_poly.type
_entity_poly.pdbx_seq_one_letter_code
_entity_poly.pdbx_strand_id
1 'polypeptide(L)'
;MEGVLVSAQQLGSPITVTVVSDSVGQFAFPPAKLHPGRYALRIRAVGYDLDSPQYADLTADQATTIDLKLRKTEDLASQLTSTEWLISMPGTADQKRPLIECMSCHTLERVLRSTFTAEEFVAVLKRMANYANNTTMAHVQPRMAEREVPDERARKVAQYLATVNRSASTAWPYPLRTLPRPTGRATRVVITEYDLPRKTIAPHDVRADADGAIWYSNFVEPYLGRLDPATGEHTEYAYPILKPGFPTGSLAMEPDADGNWWLALMFQGGLAKFDVKTRTFRMFPIPPAMNNDATQQSMVMPRQSQVDGKVWTNEVSRQAILRLDLATGAYERIEPFADMPNRTSHSPYGLAADASNNLYFMDFGDQNIGRVDAKTGSVTLYSTPTPHSRPRRTMLDSQGHLWFA
;
A
#
# COMPACT_ATOMS: atom_id res chain seq x y z
N MET A 1 0.33 -12.99 -30.75
CA MET A 1 -0.62 -12.34 -29.81
C MET A 1 0.18 -11.47 -28.85
N GLU A 2 0.21 -10.16 -29.10
CA GLU A 2 1.04 -9.21 -28.32
C GLU A 2 0.49 -8.93 -26.92
N GLY A 3 1.41 -8.70 -25.98
CA GLY A 3 1.09 -8.19 -24.65
C GLY A 3 0.62 -9.25 -23.65
N VAL A 4 0.80 -10.54 -23.95
CA VAL A 4 0.50 -11.62 -23.00
C VAL A 4 1.64 -11.68 -22.00
N LEU A 5 1.33 -11.47 -20.72
CA LEU A 5 2.29 -11.73 -19.65
C LEU A 5 2.39 -13.23 -19.47
N VAL A 6 3.59 -13.80 -19.60
CA VAL A 6 3.90 -15.21 -19.39
C VAL A 6 4.80 -15.31 -18.18
N SER A 7 4.34 -16.01 -17.15
CA SER A 7 5.10 -16.20 -15.92
C SER A 7 5.58 -17.64 -15.79
N ALA A 8 6.81 -17.81 -15.34
CA ALA A 8 7.43 -19.08 -15.01
C ALA A 8 7.83 -19.10 -13.54
N GLN A 9 7.31 -20.07 -12.78
CA GLN A 9 7.69 -20.33 -11.39
C GLN A 9 8.34 -21.70 -11.29
N GLN A 10 9.56 -21.76 -10.77
CA GLN A 10 10.22 -23.05 -10.54
C GLN A 10 9.47 -23.80 -9.44
N LEU A 11 9.20 -25.09 -9.63
CA LEU A 11 8.49 -25.89 -8.63
C LEU A 11 9.23 -25.87 -7.30
N GLY A 12 8.54 -25.47 -6.23
CA GLY A 12 9.09 -25.33 -4.89
C GLY A 12 9.81 -24.02 -4.60
N SER A 13 9.99 -23.14 -5.60
CA SER A 13 10.57 -21.81 -5.42
C SER A 13 9.47 -20.76 -5.16
N PRO A 14 9.70 -19.78 -4.25
CA PRO A 14 8.80 -18.63 -4.11
C PRO A 14 8.97 -17.61 -5.24
N ILE A 15 9.93 -17.80 -6.14
CA ILE A 15 10.29 -16.82 -7.17
C ILE A 15 9.55 -17.12 -8.47
N THR A 16 8.81 -16.14 -8.96
CA THR A 16 8.19 -16.16 -10.28
C THR A 16 8.83 -15.08 -11.16
N VAL A 17 9.23 -15.44 -12.38
CA VAL A 17 9.66 -14.48 -13.39
C VAL A 17 8.56 -14.34 -14.42
N THR A 18 8.23 -13.12 -14.83
CA THR A 18 7.24 -12.82 -15.87
C THR A 18 7.88 -12.00 -16.98
N VAL A 19 7.63 -12.42 -18.22
CA VAL A 19 7.98 -11.69 -19.45
C VAL A 19 6.71 -11.40 -20.26
N VAL A 20 6.83 -10.61 -21.31
CA VAL A 20 5.67 -10.22 -22.13
C VAL A 20 5.90 -10.63 -23.59
N SER A 21 4.87 -11.18 -24.23
CA SER A 21 4.94 -11.51 -25.65
C SER A 21 4.99 -10.27 -26.55
N ASP A 22 5.76 -10.37 -27.63
CA ASP A 22 5.96 -9.32 -28.63
C ASP A 22 4.83 -9.24 -29.67
N SER A 23 5.00 -8.38 -30.68
CA SER A 23 4.01 -8.12 -31.74
C SER A 23 3.60 -9.35 -32.55
N VAL A 24 4.48 -10.35 -32.66
CA VAL A 24 4.18 -11.63 -33.34
C VAL A 24 3.74 -12.72 -32.36
N GLY A 25 3.81 -12.46 -31.05
CA GLY A 25 3.41 -13.38 -29.99
C GLY A 25 4.52 -14.25 -29.45
N GLN A 26 5.78 -13.96 -29.77
CA GLN A 26 6.93 -14.64 -29.21
C GLN A 26 7.28 -14.04 -27.85
N PHE A 27 7.80 -14.85 -26.94
CA PHE A 27 8.32 -14.42 -25.65
C PHE A 27 9.60 -15.19 -25.36
N ALA A 28 10.50 -14.57 -24.58
CA ALA A 28 11.74 -15.21 -24.16
C ALA A 28 12.08 -14.78 -22.74
N PHE A 29 12.42 -15.75 -21.90
CA PHE A 29 12.93 -15.49 -20.56
C PHE A 29 14.44 -15.20 -20.63
N PRO A 30 14.95 -14.20 -19.88
CA PRO A 30 16.38 -13.95 -19.81
C PRO A 30 17.12 -15.17 -19.23
N PRO A 31 18.21 -15.66 -19.87
CA PRO A 31 18.94 -16.84 -19.37
C PRO A 31 19.45 -16.70 -17.94
N ALA A 32 19.82 -15.48 -17.53
CA ALA A 32 20.31 -15.21 -16.17
C ALA A 32 19.20 -15.23 -15.09
N LYS A 33 17.92 -15.39 -15.47
CA LYS A 33 16.78 -15.34 -14.55
C LYS A 33 16.14 -16.70 -14.29
N LEU A 34 16.44 -17.72 -15.10
CA LEU A 34 15.95 -19.08 -14.92
C LEU A 34 17.15 -20.02 -14.78
N HIS A 35 17.01 -21.03 -13.93
CA HIS A 35 18.02 -22.05 -13.67
C HIS A 35 17.49 -23.42 -14.14
N PRO A 36 18.35 -24.43 -14.29
CA PRO A 36 17.89 -25.79 -14.60
C PRO A 36 16.85 -26.27 -13.58
N GLY A 37 15.76 -26.84 -14.07
CA GLY A 37 14.64 -27.27 -13.24
C GLY A 37 13.30 -27.28 -13.98
N ARG A 38 12.25 -27.69 -13.26
CA ARG A 38 10.89 -27.74 -13.77
C ARG A 38 10.11 -26.50 -13.36
N TYR A 39 9.45 -25.87 -14.33
CA TYR A 39 8.68 -24.64 -14.15
C TYR A 39 7.21 -24.86 -14.42
N ALA A 40 6.35 -24.35 -13.55
CA ALA A 40 4.94 -24.15 -13.83
C ALA A 40 4.76 -22.82 -14.59
N LEU A 41 3.97 -22.84 -15.66
CA LEU A 41 3.69 -21.66 -16.47
C LEU A 41 2.28 -21.16 -16.22
N ARG A 42 2.13 -19.84 -16.09
CA ARG A 42 0.85 -19.13 -16.04
C ARG A 42 0.86 -17.96 -17.00
N ILE A 43 -0.32 -17.44 -17.31
CA ILE A 43 -0.47 -16.26 -18.16
C ILE A 43 -1.37 -15.22 -17.50
N ARG A 44 -1.15 -13.95 -17.85
CA ARG A 44 -2.11 -12.88 -17.64
C ARG A 44 -2.38 -12.20 -18.98
N ALA A 45 -3.56 -12.47 -19.52
CA ALA A 45 -4.08 -11.84 -20.73
C ALA A 45 -5.60 -11.68 -20.59
N VAL A 46 -6.05 -10.49 -20.18
CA VAL A 46 -7.48 -10.25 -19.92
C VAL A 46 -8.32 -10.64 -21.16
N GLY A 47 -9.36 -11.44 -20.95
CA GLY A 47 -10.21 -12.05 -21.98
C GLY A 47 -9.79 -13.45 -22.42
N TYR A 48 -8.68 -13.98 -21.92
CA TYR A 48 -8.13 -15.27 -22.31
C TYR A 48 -7.64 -16.07 -21.10
N ASP A 49 -7.77 -17.38 -21.20
CA ASP A 49 -7.23 -18.35 -20.25
C ASP A 49 -6.22 -19.26 -20.97
N LEU A 50 -5.31 -19.84 -20.20
CA LEU A 50 -4.48 -20.94 -20.69
C LEU A 50 -5.37 -22.17 -20.90
N ASP A 51 -5.21 -22.87 -22.02
CA ASP A 51 -6.10 -23.97 -22.41
C ASP A 51 -6.01 -25.18 -21.46
N SER A 52 -4.82 -25.41 -20.89
CA SER A 52 -4.55 -26.43 -19.86
C SER A 52 -3.29 -26.06 -19.07
N PRO A 53 -3.07 -26.58 -17.85
CA PRO A 53 -1.80 -26.37 -17.13
C PRO A 53 -0.58 -26.70 -17.99
N GLN A 54 0.41 -25.80 -18.02
CA GLN A 54 1.63 -25.98 -18.81
C GLN A 54 2.86 -26.00 -17.91
N TYR A 55 3.84 -26.80 -18.30
CA TYR A 55 5.13 -26.92 -17.62
C TYR A 55 6.27 -26.88 -18.63
N ALA A 56 7.42 -26.40 -18.20
CA ALA A 56 8.66 -26.45 -18.97
C ALA A 56 9.79 -27.03 -18.13
N ASP A 57 10.53 -27.97 -18.70
CA ASP A 57 11.75 -28.51 -18.11
C ASP A 57 12.96 -27.85 -18.77
N LEU A 58 13.83 -27.23 -17.96
CA LEU A 58 15.04 -26.54 -18.41
C LEU A 58 16.28 -27.34 -18.00
N THR A 59 17.20 -27.52 -18.95
CA THR A 59 18.55 -28.07 -18.72
C THR A 59 19.59 -27.00 -19.01
N ALA A 60 20.83 -27.18 -18.52
CA ALA A 60 21.86 -26.14 -18.60
C ALA A 60 22.29 -25.81 -20.05
N ASP A 61 22.23 -26.80 -20.96
CA ASP A 61 22.90 -26.72 -22.26
C ASP A 61 21.93 -26.72 -23.46
N GLN A 62 20.62 -26.67 -23.22
CA GLN A 62 19.62 -26.78 -24.28
C GLN A 62 18.56 -25.68 -24.19
N ALA A 63 18.27 -25.07 -25.35
CA ALA A 63 17.12 -24.19 -25.49
C ALA A 63 15.81 -25.00 -25.44
N THR A 64 14.90 -24.62 -24.55
CA THR A 64 13.54 -25.18 -24.49
C THR A 64 12.57 -24.22 -25.19
N THR A 65 11.75 -24.75 -26.09
CA THR A 65 10.67 -24.00 -26.77
C THR A 65 9.33 -24.59 -26.39
N ILE A 66 8.34 -23.73 -26.15
CA ILE A 66 6.98 -24.14 -25.80
C ILE A 66 5.96 -23.21 -26.47
N ASP A 67 4.90 -23.79 -27.01
CA ASP A 67 3.77 -23.06 -27.56
C ASP A 67 2.61 -23.05 -26.55
N LEU A 68 2.24 -21.86 -26.07
CA LEU A 68 1.13 -21.70 -25.15
C LEU A 68 -0.18 -21.46 -25.92
N LYS A 69 -1.08 -22.44 -25.85
CA LYS A 69 -2.43 -22.31 -26.43
C LYS A 69 -3.34 -21.56 -25.46
N LEU A 70 -3.96 -20.50 -25.95
CA LEU A 70 -4.91 -19.68 -25.20
C LEU A 70 -6.31 -19.87 -25.77
N ARG A 71 -7.30 -19.95 -24.88
CA ARG A 71 -8.73 -19.94 -25.21
C ARG A 71 -9.37 -18.66 -24.70
N LYS A 72 -10.49 -18.24 -25.30
CA LYS A 72 -11.27 -17.12 -24.74
C LYS A 72 -11.79 -17.52 -23.36
N THR A 73 -11.75 -16.60 -22.42
CA THR A 73 -12.25 -16.84 -21.07
C THR A 73 -13.78 -16.93 -21.05
N GLU A 74 -14.29 -17.79 -20.16
CA GLU A 74 -15.72 -17.91 -19.87
C GLU A 74 -16.16 -16.97 -18.73
N ASP A 75 -15.22 -16.48 -17.91
CA ASP A 75 -15.48 -15.56 -16.80
C ASP A 75 -14.55 -14.34 -16.86
N LEU A 76 -14.85 -13.43 -17.78
CA LEU A 76 -14.12 -12.16 -17.91
C LEU A 76 -14.13 -11.34 -16.61
N ALA A 77 -15.22 -11.40 -15.83
CA ALA A 77 -15.38 -10.63 -14.62
C ALA A 77 -14.32 -10.99 -13.56
N SER A 78 -13.91 -12.27 -13.49
CA SER A 78 -12.86 -12.75 -12.57
C SER A 78 -11.46 -12.20 -12.88
N GLN A 79 -11.27 -11.71 -14.10
CA GLN A 79 -9.99 -11.20 -14.55
C GLN A 79 -9.86 -9.68 -14.36
N LEU A 80 -10.96 -8.96 -14.09
CA LEU A 80 -10.94 -7.51 -14.02
C LEU A 80 -10.28 -6.96 -12.75
N THR A 81 -9.45 -5.95 -12.94
CA THR A 81 -8.97 -5.08 -11.85
C THR A 81 -10.09 -4.18 -11.34
N SER A 82 -9.93 -3.59 -10.14
CA SER A 82 -10.90 -2.60 -9.65
C SER A 82 -11.02 -1.38 -10.57
N THR A 83 -9.95 -1.00 -11.28
CA THR A 83 -9.99 0.07 -12.29
C THR A 83 -10.86 -0.33 -13.48
N GLU A 84 -10.75 -1.56 -13.98
CA GLU A 84 -11.60 -2.08 -15.06
C GLU A 84 -13.07 -2.14 -14.64
N TRP A 85 -13.35 -2.53 -13.40
CA TRP A 85 -14.69 -2.41 -12.82
C TRP A 85 -15.20 -0.96 -12.80
N LEU A 86 -14.38 0.00 -12.35
CA LEU A 86 -14.72 1.44 -12.28
C LEU A 86 -15.06 2.03 -13.65
N ILE A 87 -14.32 1.67 -14.71
CA ILE A 87 -14.59 2.16 -16.07
C ILE A 87 -15.74 1.42 -16.75
N SER A 88 -16.05 0.19 -16.32
CA SER A 88 -17.17 -0.61 -16.84
C SER A 88 -18.51 -0.09 -16.36
N MET A 89 -18.64 0.17 -15.05
CA MET A 89 -19.91 0.55 -14.45
C MET A 89 -20.38 1.94 -14.94
N PRO A 90 -21.68 2.15 -15.18
CA PRO A 90 -22.23 3.48 -15.53
C PRO A 90 -22.22 4.41 -14.30
N GLY A 91 -22.47 5.70 -14.50
CA GLY A 91 -22.63 6.68 -13.41
C GLY A 91 -21.66 7.86 -13.49
N THR A 92 -21.96 8.91 -12.72
CA THR A 92 -21.19 10.15 -12.68
C THR A 92 -19.90 10.01 -11.89
N ALA A 93 -18.95 10.94 -12.08
CA ALA A 93 -17.73 10.99 -11.28
C ALA A 93 -18.03 11.06 -9.77
N ASP A 94 -19.06 11.80 -9.36
CA ASP A 94 -19.46 11.91 -7.95
C ASP A 94 -20.03 10.62 -7.37
N GLN A 95 -20.75 9.82 -8.17
CA GLN A 95 -21.22 8.50 -7.74
C GLN A 95 -20.06 7.52 -7.54
N LYS A 96 -19.04 7.59 -8.40
CA LYS A 96 -17.89 6.68 -8.38
C LYS A 96 -16.80 7.06 -7.40
N ARG A 97 -16.62 8.36 -7.14
CA ARG A 97 -15.53 8.91 -6.31
C ARG A 97 -15.41 8.24 -4.93
N PRO A 98 -16.51 7.99 -4.18
CA PRO A 98 -16.42 7.28 -2.89
C PRO A 98 -15.84 5.87 -2.98
N LEU A 99 -15.98 5.19 -4.13
CA LEU A 99 -15.57 3.79 -4.31
C LEU A 99 -14.05 3.65 -4.45
N ILE A 100 -13.33 4.72 -4.81
CA ILE A 100 -11.87 4.73 -4.87
C ILE A 100 -11.28 4.45 -3.47
N GLU A 101 -11.92 4.98 -2.44
CA GLU A 101 -11.51 4.80 -1.04
C GLU A 101 -11.88 3.42 -0.47
N CYS A 102 -12.70 2.63 -1.16
CA CYS A 102 -13.15 1.31 -0.70
C CYS A 102 -12.15 0.18 -0.99
N MET A 103 -11.13 0.43 -1.82
CA MET A 103 -10.29 -0.62 -2.38
C MET A 103 -9.09 -1.00 -1.52
N SER A 104 -8.98 -0.43 -0.31
CA SER A 104 -7.86 -0.70 0.61
C SER A 104 -7.93 -2.10 1.24
N CYS A 105 -9.14 -2.62 1.46
CA CYS A 105 -9.36 -3.88 2.18
C CYS A 105 -9.68 -5.06 1.26
N HIS A 106 -10.38 -4.79 0.15
CA HIS A 106 -10.75 -5.77 -0.88
C HIS A 106 -10.98 -5.10 -2.23
N THR A 107 -11.00 -5.88 -3.31
CA THR A 107 -11.30 -5.39 -4.67
C THR A 107 -12.78 -5.07 -4.85
N LEU A 108 -13.13 -4.31 -5.90
CA LEU A 108 -14.53 -4.00 -6.23
C LEU A 108 -15.32 -5.21 -6.74
N GLU A 109 -14.64 -6.27 -7.21
CA GLU A 109 -15.27 -7.47 -7.73
C GLU A 109 -16.29 -8.05 -6.74
N ARG A 110 -15.92 -8.16 -5.46
CA ARG A 110 -16.80 -8.67 -4.39
C ARG A 110 -18.09 -7.87 -4.27
N VAL A 111 -17.99 -6.55 -4.38
CA VAL A 111 -19.13 -5.63 -4.27
C VAL A 111 -20.05 -5.80 -5.47
N LEU A 112 -19.47 -5.83 -6.68
CA LEU A 112 -20.23 -5.85 -7.93
C LEU A 112 -20.80 -7.25 -8.24
N ARG A 113 -20.21 -8.32 -7.71
CA ARG A 113 -20.80 -9.68 -7.76
C ARG A 113 -21.91 -9.92 -6.74
N SER A 114 -22.06 -9.04 -5.75
CA SER A 114 -23.08 -9.20 -4.69
C SER A 114 -24.51 -9.04 -5.24
N THR A 115 -25.47 -9.56 -4.49
CA THR A 115 -26.91 -9.40 -4.73
C THR A 115 -27.57 -8.44 -3.73
N PHE A 116 -26.77 -7.69 -2.97
CA PHE A 116 -27.30 -6.81 -1.92
C PHE A 116 -28.13 -5.68 -2.50
N THR A 117 -29.29 -5.49 -1.91
CA THR A 117 -30.14 -4.32 -2.12
C THR A 117 -29.50 -3.06 -1.53
N ALA A 118 -30.04 -1.89 -1.88
CA ALA A 118 -29.60 -0.63 -1.30
C ALA A 118 -29.74 -0.61 0.24
N GLU A 119 -30.78 -1.22 0.80
CA GLU A 119 -30.98 -1.26 2.26
C GLU A 119 -29.90 -2.12 2.94
N GLU A 120 -29.63 -3.31 2.41
CA GLU A 120 -28.58 -4.20 2.93
C GLU A 120 -27.19 -3.56 2.85
N PHE A 121 -26.91 -2.83 1.75
CA PHE A 121 -25.65 -2.11 1.61
C PHE A 121 -25.45 -1.02 2.66
N VAL A 122 -26.51 -0.33 3.12
CA VAL A 122 -26.37 0.67 4.20
C VAL A 122 -25.80 0.02 5.46
N ALA A 123 -26.32 -1.14 5.85
CA ALA A 123 -25.81 -1.88 7.01
C ALA A 123 -24.36 -2.34 6.79
N VAL A 124 -24.02 -2.81 5.59
CA VAL A 124 -22.66 -3.21 5.23
C VAL A 124 -21.68 -2.03 5.33
N LEU A 125 -22.01 -0.88 4.75
CA LEU A 125 -21.17 0.32 4.75
C LEU A 125 -20.90 0.83 6.17
N LYS A 126 -21.93 0.85 7.02
CA LYS A 126 -21.79 1.22 8.44
C LYS A 126 -20.90 0.25 9.21
N ARG A 127 -21.08 -1.06 9.01
CA ARG A 127 -20.22 -2.08 9.63
C ARG A 127 -18.76 -1.93 9.18
N MET A 128 -18.54 -1.70 7.89
CA MET A 128 -17.20 -1.56 7.32
C MET A 128 -16.42 -0.38 7.91
N ALA A 129 -17.10 0.72 8.24
CA ALA A 129 -16.45 1.90 8.82
C ALA A 129 -15.80 1.64 10.19
N ASN A 130 -16.22 0.57 10.87
CA ASN A 130 -15.68 0.15 12.15
C ASN A 130 -14.48 -0.81 12.02
N TYR A 131 -13.94 -1.03 10.83
CA TYR A 131 -12.67 -1.73 10.65
C TYR A 131 -11.49 -0.78 10.45
N ALA A 132 -10.34 -1.14 11.02
CA ALA A 132 -9.13 -0.33 10.97
C ALA A 132 -8.56 -0.26 9.56
N ASN A 133 -7.80 0.81 9.25
CA ASN A 133 -7.26 1.00 7.90
C ASN A 133 -6.33 -0.14 7.46
N ASN A 134 -5.73 -0.84 8.41
CA ASN A 134 -4.88 -2.01 8.25
C ASN A 134 -5.62 -3.34 8.46
N THR A 135 -6.93 -3.35 8.29
CA THR A 135 -7.71 -4.57 8.20
C THR A 135 -7.55 -5.20 6.82
N THR A 136 -7.59 -6.53 6.76
CA THR A 136 -7.76 -7.26 5.50
C THR A 136 -8.83 -8.32 5.67
N MET A 137 -9.30 -8.90 4.57
CA MET A 137 -10.23 -10.03 4.64
C MET A 137 -9.63 -11.26 5.35
N ALA A 138 -8.31 -11.44 5.28
CA ALA A 138 -7.62 -12.55 5.93
C ALA A 138 -7.31 -12.27 7.42
N HIS A 139 -7.32 -11.00 7.83
CA HIS A 139 -7.02 -10.58 9.18
C HIS A 139 -7.81 -9.32 9.52
N VAL A 140 -9.02 -9.54 10.07
CA VAL A 140 -9.96 -8.46 10.36
C VAL A 140 -9.58 -7.77 11.67
N GLN A 141 -9.39 -6.45 11.61
CA GLN A 141 -9.03 -5.64 12.77
C GLN A 141 -10.12 -4.59 13.04
N PRO A 142 -10.84 -4.67 14.17
CA PRO A 142 -11.83 -3.65 14.54
C PRO A 142 -11.14 -2.35 14.97
N ARG A 143 -11.75 -1.20 14.66
CA ARG A 143 -11.36 0.08 15.27
C ARG A 143 -11.92 0.15 16.68
N MET A 144 -11.12 0.69 17.58
CA MET A 144 -11.56 1.00 18.93
C MET A 144 -12.26 2.36 19.00
N ALA A 145 -11.79 3.33 18.20
CA ALA A 145 -12.50 4.58 17.99
C ALA A 145 -13.56 4.44 16.89
N GLU A 146 -14.82 4.67 17.25
CA GLU A 146 -15.95 4.64 16.33
C GLU A 146 -15.78 5.65 15.20
N ARG A 147 -16.23 5.26 14.00
CA ARG A 147 -16.26 6.14 12.83
C ARG A 147 -17.68 6.17 12.29
N GLU A 148 -18.37 7.26 12.54
CA GLU A 148 -19.72 7.43 12.02
C GLU A 148 -19.71 7.58 10.49
N VAL A 149 -20.66 6.89 9.84
CA VAL A 149 -21.00 7.13 8.43
C VAL A 149 -22.41 7.74 8.42
N PRO A 150 -22.54 9.03 8.04
CA PRO A 150 -23.85 9.67 7.97
C PRO A 150 -24.83 8.88 7.10
N ASP A 151 -26.07 8.73 7.57
CA ASP A 151 -27.12 7.94 6.92
C ASP A 151 -27.33 8.33 5.46
N GLU A 152 -27.38 9.63 5.19
CA GLU A 152 -27.56 10.15 3.84
C GLU A 152 -26.42 9.70 2.91
N ARG A 153 -25.17 9.79 3.38
CA ARG A 153 -23.99 9.34 2.63
C ARG A 153 -24.04 7.84 2.37
N ALA A 154 -24.37 7.04 3.40
CA ALA A 154 -24.48 5.60 3.26
C ALA A 154 -25.56 5.21 2.25
N ARG A 155 -26.76 5.81 2.34
CA ARG A 155 -27.87 5.57 1.41
C ARG A 155 -27.52 5.95 -0.02
N LYS A 156 -26.89 7.11 -0.23
CA LYS A 156 -26.49 7.56 -1.57
C LYS A 156 -25.52 6.59 -2.25
N VAL A 157 -24.50 6.12 -1.52
CA VAL A 157 -23.54 5.13 -2.04
C VAL A 157 -24.23 3.79 -2.26
N ALA A 158 -25.04 3.33 -1.30
CA ALA A 158 -25.74 2.06 -1.37
C ALA A 158 -26.74 1.96 -2.53
N GLN A 159 -27.52 3.03 -2.75
CA GLN A 159 -28.45 3.12 -3.89
C GLN A 159 -27.71 2.99 -5.21
N TYR A 160 -26.58 3.67 -5.37
CA TYR A 160 -25.76 3.54 -6.57
C TYR A 160 -25.17 2.13 -6.72
N LEU A 161 -24.62 1.54 -5.66
CA LEU A 161 -24.07 0.18 -5.71
C LEU A 161 -25.12 -0.86 -6.13
N ALA A 162 -26.37 -0.71 -5.68
CA ALA A 162 -27.47 -1.58 -6.07
C ALA A 162 -27.90 -1.44 -7.55
N THR A 163 -27.55 -0.34 -8.23
CA THR A 163 -27.79 -0.23 -9.69
C THR A 163 -26.68 -0.86 -10.52
N VAL A 164 -25.51 -1.09 -9.94
CA VAL A 164 -24.33 -1.60 -10.65
C VAL A 164 -23.87 -2.99 -10.22
N ASN A 165 -24.47 -3.57 -9.17
CA ASN A 165 -24.26 -4.96 -8.77
C ASN A 165 -25.29 -5.90 -9.43
N ARG A 166 -25.49 -7.09 -8.83
CA ARG A 166 -26.40 -8.14 -9.33
C ARG A 166 -27.69 -8.26 -8.51
N SER A 167 -28.12 -7.23 -7.78
CA SER A 167 -29.34 -7.30 -6.96
C SER A 167 -30.62 -7.40 -7.78
N ALA A 168 -30.64 -6.81 -8.98
CA ALA A 168 -31.80 -6.81 -9.88
C ALA A 168 -31.75 -7.90 -10.97
N SER A 169 -30.59 -8.50 -11.22
CA SER A 169 -30.38 -9.51 -12.28
C SER A 169 -29.14 -10.35 -12.02
N THR A 170 -29.13 -11.58 -12.56
CA THR A 170 -27.95 -12.46 -12.53
C THR A 170 -26.83 -11.96 -13.45
N ALA A 171 -27.08 -11.03 -14.37
CA ALA A 171 -26.05 -10.40 -15.21
C ALA A 171 -25.90 -8.92 -14.87
N TRP A 172 -24.71 -8.35 -15.09
CA TRP A 172 -24.52 -6.91 -14.97
C TRP A 172 -25.29 -6.17 -16.08
N PRO A 173 -25.96 -5.04 -15.78
CA PRO A 173 -26.74 -4.30 -16.77
C PRO A 173 -25.88 -3.44 -17.71
N TYR A 174 -24.57 -3.69 -17.78
CA TYR A 174 -23.60 -2.94 -18.57
C TYR A 174 -22.48 -3.86 -19.09
N PRO A 175 -21.85 -3.52 -20.22
CA PRO A 175 -20.73 -4.29 -20.74
C PRO A 175 -19.49 -4.12 -19.86
N LEU A 176 -18.74 -5.20 -19.70
CA LEU A 176 -17.43 -5.17 -19.06
C LEU A 176 -16.39 -4.60 -20.03
N ARG A 177 -15.58 -3.66 -19.54
CA ARG A 177 -14.50 -2.99 -20.27
C ARG A 177 -13.17 -3.40 -19.68
N THR A 178 -12.19 -3.59 -20.57
CA THR A 178 -10.83 -4.00 -20.20
C THR A 178 -9.84 -2.92 -20.59
N LEU A 179 -8.71 -2.88 -19.90
CA LEU A 179 -7.58 -2.03 -20.29
C LEU A 179 -6.77 -2.71 -21.40
N PRO A 180 -6.14 -1.94 -22.30
CA PRO A 180 -5.30 -2.51 -23.34
C PRO A 180 -4.11 -3.27 -22.72
N ARG A 181 -3.70 -4.36 -23.38
CA ARG A 181 -2.47 -5.07 -23.02
C ARG A 181 -1.24 -4.21 -23.34
N PRO A 182 -0.08 -4.46 -22.69
CA PRO A 182 1.18 -3.81 -23.05
C PRO A 182 1.53 -4.03 -24.53
N THR A 183 2.04 -3.02 -25.20
CA THR A 183 2.51 -3.10 -26.60
C THR A 183 3.84 -2.35 -26.78
N GLY A 184 4.54 -2.62 -27.88
CA GLY A 184 5.75 -1.90 -28.26
C GLY A 184 6.85 -2.02 -27.21
N ARG A 185 7.38 -0.89 -26.70
CA ARG A 185 8.47 -0.94 -25.70
C ARG A 185 8.04 -1.53 -24.36
N ALA A 186 6.74 -1.50 -24.02
CA ALA A 186 6.24 -2.03 -22.75
C ALA A 186 6.31 -3.57 -22.70
N THR A 187 6.44 -4.26 -23.84
CA THR A 187 6.61 -5.73 -23.86
C THR A 187 8.02 -6.18 -23.47
N ARG A 188 8.96 -5.25 -23.28
CA ARG A 188 10.35 -5.56 -22.90
C ARG A 188 10.56 -5.65 -21.39
N VAL A 189 9.51 -5.46 -20.59
CA VAL A 189 9.60 -5.54 -19.13
C VAL A 189 9.80 -6.99 -18.70
N VAL A 190 10.65 -7.17 -17.69
CA VAL A 190 10.81 -8.42 -16.95
C VAL A 190 10.41 -8.14 -15.51
N ILE A 191 9.47 -8.90 -14.99
CA ILE A 191 8.96 -8.76 -13.63
C ILE A 191 9.46 -9.97 -12.83
N THR A 192 9.95 -9.75 -11.61
CA THR A 192 10.25 -10.80 -10.65
C THR A 192 9.35 -10.62 -9.44
N GLU A 193 8.56 -11.64 -9.15
CA GLU A 193 7.62 -11.70 -8.02
C GLU A 193 8.16 -12.69 -6.99
N TYR A 194 7.96 -12.38 -5.71
CA TYR A 194 8.36 -13.21 -4.58
C TYR A 194 7.13 -13.52 -3.74
N ASP A 195 6.74 -14.79 -3.72
CA ASP A 195 5.66 -15.27 -2.86
C ASP A 195 6.14 -15.25 -1.41
N LEU A 196 5.39 -14.57 -0.54
CA LEU A 196 5.66 -14.53 0.89
C LEU A 196 5.01 -15.75 1.58
N PRO A 197 5.62 -16.31 2.65
CA PRO A 197 5.22 -17.61 3.20
C PRO A 197 3.85 -17.62 3.87
N ARG A 198 3.29 -16.46 4.20
CA ARG A 198 1.97 -16.33 4.85
C ARG A 198 1.11 -15.34 4.07
N LYS A 199 -0.15 -15.72 3.81
CA LYS A 199 -1.13 -14.90 3.08
C LYS A 199 -1.52 -13.60 3.80
N THR A 200 -1.27 -13.49 5.10
CA THR A 200 -1.58 -12.31 5.91
C THR A 200 -0.46 -11.26 5.90
N ILE A 201 0.72 -11.58 5.35
CA ILE A 201 1.79 -10.61 5.20
C ILE A 201 1.36 -9.55 4.18
N ALA A 202 1.32 -8.30 4.62
CA ALA A 202 0.88 -7.17 3.82
C ALA A 202 1.98 -6.09 3.83
N PRO A 203 2.99 -6.19 2.94
CA PRO A 203 4.02 -5.16 2.85
C PRO A 203 3.41 -3.80 2.49
N HIS A 204 3.70 -2.76 3.28
CA HIS A 204 3.26 -1.39 2.96
C HIS A 204 4.39 -0.57 2.36
N ASP A 205 5.45 -0.31 3.14
CA ASP A 205 6.65 0.34 2.66
C ASP A 205 7.73 -0.73 2.46
N VAL A 206 8.44 -0.65 1.33
CA VAL A 206 9.47 -1.61 0.93
C VAL A 206 10.73 -0.85 0.54
N ARG A 207 11.89 -1.24 1.08
CA ARG A 207 13.18 -0.60 0.76
C ARG A 207 14.29 -1.66 0.69
N ALA A 208 15.24 -1.46 -0.22
CA ALA A 208 16.49 -2.19 -0.20
C ALA A 208 17.45 -1.57 0.82
N ASP A 209 18.21 -2.41 1.53
CA ASP A 209 19.40 -1.95 2.26
C ASP A 209 20.63 -1.86 1.35
N ALA A 210 21.78 -1.47 1.92
CA ALA A 210 23.03 -1.31 1.18
C ALA A 210 23.59 -2.64 0.63
N ASP A 211 23.23 -3.77 1.24
CA ASP A 211 23.64 -5.11 0.83
C ASP A 211 22.67 -5.72 -0.20
N GLY A 212 21.58 -5.01 -0.52
CA GLY A 212 20.57 -5.42 -1.50
C GLY A 212 19.45 -6.30 -0.93
N ALA A 213 19.42 -6.54 0.39
CA ALA A 213 18.29 -7.21 1.00
C ALA A 213 17.07 -6.28 1.05
N ILE A 214 15.89 -6.85 0.84
CA ILE A 214 14.63 -6.12 0.79
C ILE A 214 13.97 -6.16 2.16
N TRP A 215 13.77 -5.00 2.77
CA TRP A 215 13.05 -4.84 4.02
C TRP A 215 11.64 -4.29 3.76
N TYR A 216 10.69 -4.66 4.61
CA TYR A 216 9.34 -4.13 4.52
C TYR A 216 8.63 -4.00 5.87
N SER A 217 7.75 -3.00 5.99
CA SER A 217 6.78 -2.91 7.09
C SER A 217 5.60 -3.83 6.81
N ASN A 218 5.22 -4.68 7.78
CA ASN A 218 3.97 -5.43 7.70
C ASN A 218 2.82 -4.53 8.20
N PHE A 219 1.87 -4.25 7.31
CA PHE A 219 0.76 -3.32 7.57
C PHE A 219 -0.21 -3.83 8.61
N VAL A 220 -0.37 -5.15 8.70
CA VAL A 220 -1.47 -5.81 9.37
C VAL A 220 -1.00 -6.45 10.69
N GLU A 221 0.22 -6.96 10.71
CA GLU A 221 0.77 -7.76 11.82
C GLU A 221 2.07 -7.15 12.36
N PRO A 222 2.46 -7.44 13.61
CA PRO A 222 3.53 -6.73 14.31
C PRO A 222 4.94 -7.21 13.92
N TYR A 223 5.27 -7.18 12.63
CA TYR A 223 6.53 -7.67 12.09
C TYR A 223 7.24 -6.63 11.21
N LEU A 224 8.57 -6.59 11.35
CA LEU A 224 9.47 -6.10 10.31
C LEU A 224 9.92 -7.29 9.47
N GLY A 225 9.69 -7.24 8.16
CA GLY A 225 10.09 -8.31 7.26
C GLY A 225 11.39 -8.02 6.53
N ARG A 226 12.13 -9.08 6.21
CA ARG A 226 13.33 -9.08 5.39
C ARG A 226 13.22 -10.21 4.35
N LEU A 227 13.61 -9.93 3.12
CA LEU A 227 13.64 -10.84 1.99
C LEU A 227 15.01 -10.72 1.30
N ASP A 228 15.67 -11.84 1.07
CA ASP A 228 16.81 -11.92 0.14
C ASP A 228 16.28 -12.10 -1.29
N PRO A 229 16.45 -11.12 -2.20
CA PRO A 229 15.93 -11.23 -3.56
C PRO A 229 16.70 -12.25 -4.42
N ALA A 230 17.90 -12.68 -4.04
CA ALA A 230 18.65 -13.69 -4.80
C ALA A 230 18.10 -15.10 -4.57
N THR A 231 17.67 -15.40 -3.35
CA THR A 231 17.25 -16.75 -2.93
C THR A 231 15.75 -16.87 -2.68
N GLY A 232 15.07 -15.75 -2.43
CA GLY A 232 13.70 -15.72 -1.93
C GLY A 232 13.60 -16.06 -0.44
N GLU A 233 14.72 -16.18 0.28
CA GLU A 233 14.72 -16.42 1.72
C GLU A 233 14.05 -15.26 2.45
N HIS A 234 13.15 -15.59 3.37
CA HIS A 234 12.32 -14.64 4.08
C HIS A 234 12.49 -14.80 5.60
N THR A 235 12.51 -13.67 6.32
CA THR A 235 12.56 -13.63 7.78
C THR A 235 11.68 -12.49 8.29
N GLU A 236 10.98 -12.71 9.40
CA GLU A 236 10.23 -11.67 10.10
C GLU A 236 10.73 -11.49 11.54
N TYR A 237 10.82 -10.24 11.98
CA TYR A 237 11.20 -9.84 13.33
C TYR A 237 9.97 -9.27 14.03
N ALA A 238 9.46 -9.97 15.04
CA ALA A 238 8.32 -9.51 15.83
C ALA A 238 8.73 -8.35 16.75
N TYR A 239 7.93 -7.29 16.79
CA TYR A 239 8.09 -6.22 17.77
C TYR A 239 7.06 -6.30 18.91
N PRO A 240 7.38 -5.79 20.11
CA PRO A 240 6.44 -5.76 21.24
C PRO A 240 5.15 -4.98 20.94
N ILE A 241 4.03 -5.50 21.44
CA ILE A 241 2.72 -4.83 21.41
C ILE A 241 2.70 -3.73 22.48
N LEU A 242 2.41 -2.49 22.07
CA LEU A 242 2.33 -1.34 22.97
C LEU A 242 0.93 -1.15 23.56
N LYS A 243 -0.11 -1.49 22.78
CA LYS A 243 -1.51 -1.27 23.14
C LYS A 243 -2.30 -2.56 22.90
N PRO A 244 -2.39 -3.46 23.91
CA PRO A 244 -3.13 -4.71 23.78
C PRO A 244 -4.60 -4.48 23.42
N GLY A 245 -5.14 -5.31 22.52
CA GLY A 245 -6.52 -5.19 22.03
C GLY A 245 -6.74 -4.16 20.94
N PHE A 246 -5.72 -3.38 20.55
CA PHE A 246 -5.77 -2.45 19.44
C PHE A 246 -5.23 -3.08 18.15
N PRO A 247 -5.61 -2.55 16.97
CA PRO A 247 -5.04 -2.99 15.71
C PRO A 247 -3.51 -2.99 15.72
N THR A 248 -2.91 -4.04 15.16
CA THR A 248 -1.46 -4.26 15.03
C THR A 248 -0.96 -3.89 13.64
N GLY A 249 0.36 -3.94 13.44
CA GLY A 249 1.00 -3.57 12.18
C GLY A 249 1.56 -2.16 12.17
N SER A 250 2.28 -1.84 11.10
CA SER A 250 3.05 -0.61 10.94
C SER A 250 2.89 -0.05 9.53
N LEU A 251 3.02 1.26 9.35
CA LEU A 251 2.88 1.88 8.02
C LEU A 251 4.22 2.29 7.44
N ALA A 252 4.75 3.44 7.84
CA ALA A 252 6.02 3.91 7.34
C ALA A 252 7.19 3.09 7.88
N MET A 253 8.17 2.86 7.00
CA MET A 253 9.47 2.28 7.34
C MET A 253 10.58 3.15 6.74
N GLU A 254 11.45 3.68 7.59
CA GLU A 254 12.58 4.52 7.16
C GLU A 254 13.88 4.10 7.87
N PRO A 255 15.02 4.10 7.17
CA PRO A 255 16.30 3.86 7.80
C PRO A 255 16.79 5.12 8.52
N ASP A 256 17.44 4.97 9.67
CA ASP A 256 18.28 6.02 10.23
C ASP A 256 19.66 6.08 9.56
N ALA A 257 20.48 7.05 9.95
CA ALA A 257 21.82 7.24 9.37
C ALA A 257 22.76 6.05 9.63
N ASP A 258 22.49 5.22 10.64
CA ASP A 258 23.27 4.04 11.00
C ASP A 258 22.78 2.77 10.28
N GLY A 259 21.75 2.88 9.43
CA GLY A 259 21.14 1.76 8.72
C GLY A 259 20.15 0.93 9.56
N ASN A 260 19.72 1.43 10.72
CA ASN A 260 18.70 0.77 11.52
C ASN A 260 17.30 1.18 11.06
N TRP A 261 16.34 0.28 11.21
CA TRP A 261 14.98 0.49 10.70
C TRP A 261 14.07 1.11 11.74
N TRP A 262 13.35 2.16 11.36
CA TRP A 262 12.31 2.75 12.17
C TRP A 262 10.93 2.50 11.58
N LEU A 263 9.96 2.23 12.46
CA LEU A 263 8.57 1.94 12.11
C LEU A 263 7.61 2.88 12.81
N ALA A 264 6.59 3.34 12.08
CA ALA A 264 5.43 4.03 12.64
C ALA A 264 4.32 3.02 12.93
N LEU A 265 3.93 2.86 14.19
CA LEU A 265 3.17 1.70 14.67
C LEU A 265 1.65 1.87 14.65
N MET A 266 1.12 2.77 13.83
CA MET A 266 -0.32 2.93 13.61
C MET A 266 -1.09 3.03 14.94
N PHE A 267 -2.16 2.23 15.13
CA PHE A 267 -3.02 2.24 16.32
C PHE A 267 -2.36 1.69 17.60
N GLN A 268 -1.14 1.13 17.51
CA GLN A 268 -0.35 0.82 18.70
C GLN A 268 0.18 2.08 19.40
N GLY A 269 0.17 3.23 18.71
CA GLY A 269 0.43 4.52 19.33
C GLY A 269 1.89 4.70 19.73
N GLY A 270 2.82 4.69 18.76
CA GLY A 270 4.24 4.89 19.02
C GLY A 270 5.13 4.58 17.82
N LEU A 271 6.44 4.59 18.07
CA LEU A 271 7.48 4.22 17.11
C LEU A 271 8.28 3.01 17.61
N ALA A 272 8.88 2.27 16.68
CA ALA A 272 9.89 1.25 17.00
C ALA A 272 11.18 1.51 16.21
N LYS A 273 12.34 1.31 16.84
CA LYS A 273 13.64 1.20 16.19
C LYS A 273 14.12 -0.23 16.26
N PHE A 274 14.44 -0.84 15.13
CA PHE A 274 15.08 -2.14 15.02
C PHE A 274 16.58 -1.96 14.78
N ASP A 275 17.39 -2.39 15.73
CA ASP A 275 18.84 -2.46 15.54
C ASP A 275 19.20 -3.69 14.70
N VAL A 276 19.79 -3.46 13.53
CA VAL A 276 20.09 -4.54 12.58
C VAL A 276 21.20 -5.47 13.09
N LYS A 277 22.14 -4.95 13.86
CA LYS A 277 23.29 -5.73 14.37
C LYS A 277 22.87 -6.64 15.51
N THR A 278 22.11 -6.13 16.47
CA THR A 278 21.65 -6.92 17.63
C THR A 278 20.34 -7.65 17.37
N ARG A 279 19.61 -7.29 16.30
CA ARG A 279 18.29 -7.81 15.94
C ARG A 279 17.24 -7.60 17.04
N THR A 280 17.28 -6.45 17.69
CA THR A 280 16.38 -6.11 18.81
C THR A 280 15.62 -4.82 18.55
N PHE A 281 14.40 -4.74 19.08
CA PHE A 281 13.59 -3.53 19.04
C PHE A 281 13.77 -2.67 20.30
N ARG A 282 13.90 -1.36 20.09
CA ARG A 282 13.65 -0.33 21.10
C ARG A 282 12.35 0.39 20.76
N MET A 283 11.47 0.54 21.75
CA MET A 283 10.14 1.09 21.56
C MET A 283 10.02 2.51 22.13
N PHE A 284 9.23 3.35 21.47
CA PHE A 284 8.95 4.74 21.85
C PHE A 284 7.44 4.99 21.85
N PRO A 285 6.71 4.57 22.89
CA PRO A 285 5.26 4.77 22.97
C PRO A 285 4.90 6.25 23.04
N ILE A 286 3.79 6.63 22.42
CA ILE A 286 3.18 7.94 22.68
C ILE A 286 2.73 7.98 24.15
N PRO A 287 3.12 9.00 24.94
CA PRO A 287 2.77 9.09 26.35
C PRO A 287 1.25 9.02 26.58
N PRO A 288 0.76 8.41 27.68
CA PRO A 288 -0.67 8.27 27.94
C PRO A 288 -1.47 9.58 27.85
N ALA A 289 -0.89 10.70 28.29
CA ALA A 289 -1.54 12.02 28.19
C ALA A 289 -1.79 12.50 26.75
N MET A 290 -1.09 11.92 25.77
CA MET A 290 -1.24 12.20 24.34
C MET A 290 -1.88 11.05 23.56
N ASN A 291 -2.10 9.90 24.19
CA ASN A 291 -2.56 8.68 23.54
C ASN A 291 -4.05 8.45 23.85
N ASN A 292 -4.84 8.16 22.82
CA ASN A 292 -6.26 7.84 22.91
C ASN A 292 -6.61 6.71 21.92
N ASP A 293 -7.89 6.39 21.79
CA ASP A 293 -8.32 5.25 20.97
C ASP A 293 -8.22 5.46 19.46
N ALA A 294 -8.04 6.72 19.04
CA ALA A 294 -7.83 7.09 17.65
C ALA A 294 -6.34 7.34 17.32
N THR A 295 -5.46 7.40 18.32
CA THR A 295 -4.05 7.79 18.15
C THR A 295 -3.37 6.86 17.16
N GLN A 296 -2.75 7.47 16.15
CA GLN A 296 -2.16 6.73 15.04
C GLN A 296 -0.89 7.44 14.54
N GLN A 297 0.22 6.72 14.54
CA GLN A 297 1.49 7.14 13.92
C GLN A 297 1.57 6.49 12.54
N SER A 298 1.54 7.29 11.48
CA SER A 298 1.61 6.76 10.12
C SER A 298 2.94 7.05 9.43
N MET A 299 3.69 8.06 9.85
CA MET A 299 4.97 8.44 9.25
C MET A 299 6.09 8.54 10.28
N VAL A 300 7.35 8.29 9.89
CA VAL A 300 8.52 8.45 10.77
C VAL A 300 9.72 8.94 9.96
N MET A 301 10.46 9.95 10.44
CA MET A 301 11.65 10.48 9.75
C MET A 301 12.86 10.49 10.68
N PRO A 302 13.63 9.39 10.76
CA PRO A 302 14.73 9.24 11.70
C PRO A 302 16.10 9.65 11.12
N ARG A 303 16.19 9.78 9.78
CA ARG A 303 17.47 9.90 9.04
C ARG A 303 18.33 11.10 9.43
N GLN A 304 17.73 12.14 9.99
CA GLN A 304 18.41 13.37 10.38
C GLN A 304 18.50 13.52 11.91
N SER A 305 18.23 12.44 12.66
CA SER A 305 18.20 12.48 14.13
C SER A 305 19.56 12.80 14.77
N GLN A 306 20.67 12.57 14.08
CA GLN A 306 22.01 12.96 14.52
C GLN A 306 22.22 14.49 14.59
N VAL A 307 21.38 15.28 13.92
CA VAL A 307 21.51 16.75 13.88
C VAL A 307 21.19 17.36 15.24
N ASP A 308 20.19 16.84 15.95
CA ASP A 308 19.70 17.40 17.22
C ASP A 308 19.11 16.38 18.19
N GLY A 309 19.31 15.08 17.95
CA GLY A 309 18.82 13.99 18.79
C GLY A 309 17.32 13.72 18.66
N LYS A 310 16.66 14.20 17.59
CA LYS A 310 15.19 14.15 17.47
C LYS A 310 14.68 13.47 16.20
N VAL A 311 13.53 12.80 16.32
CA VAL A 311 12.84 12.08 15.24
C VAL A 311 11.45 12.66 15.02
N TRP A 312 11.08 12.91 13.77
CA TRP A 312 9.73 13.37 13.43
C TRP A 312 8.76 12.21 13.21
N THR A 313 7.51 12.41 13.59
CA THR A 313 6.36 11.57 13.25
C THR A 313 5.10 12.44 13.14
N ASN A 314 3.99 11.88 12.67
CA ASN A 314 2.69 12.51 12.76
C ASN A 314 1.79 11.84 13.81
N GLU A 315 0.67 12.50 14.11
CA GLU A 315 -0.45 11.96 14.88
C GLU A 315 -1.73 12.24 14.10
N VAL A 316 -2.25 11.21 13.44
CA VAL A 316 -3.32 11.34 12.44
C VAL A 316 -4.61 11.86 13.07
N SER A 317 -4.95 11.42 14.29
CA SER A 317 -6.26 11.72 14.90
C SER A 317 -6.41 13.16 15.36
N ARG A 318 -5.32 13.83 15.72
CA ARG A 318 -5.30 15.25 16.08
C ARG A 318 -4.71 16.15 15.00
N GLN A 319 -4.40 15.60 13.82
CA GLN A 319 -3.86 16.33 12.68
C GLN A 319 -2.58 17.10 13.06
N ALA A 320 -1.76 16.46 13.89
CA ALA A 320 -0.57 17.08 14.48
C ALA A 320 0.72 16.45 13.94
N ILE A 321 1.80 17.22 14.04
CA ILE A 321 3.16 16.71 13.95
C ILE A 321 3.66 16.47 15.37
N LEU A 322 4.37 15.36 15.57
CA LEU A 322 5.07 15.11 16.82
C LEU A 322 6.57 14.98 16.57
N ARG A 323 7.36 15.32 17.59
CA ARG A 323 8.81 15.22 17.55
C ARG A 323 9.32 14.53 18.80
N LEU A 324 9.87 13.34 18.61
CA LEU A 324 10.47 12.52 19.66
C LEU A 324 11.87 13.02 19.98
N ASP A 325 12.17 13.24 21.25
CA ASP A 325 13.52 13.40 21.78
C ASP A 325 14.09 12.03 22.20
N LEU A 326 15.22 11.63 21.62
CA LEU A 326 15.78 10.28 21.81
C LEU A 326 16.44 10.07 23.17
N ALA A 327 16.86 11.14 23.83
CA ALA A 327 17.50 11.08 25.14
C ALA A 327 16.46 10.89 26.25
N THR A 328 15.34 11.60 26.15
CA THR A 328 14.30 11.62 27.18
C THR A 328 13.11 10.71 26.88
N GLY A 329 12.87 10.38 25.61
CA GLY A 329 11.65 9.71 25.15
C GLY A 329 10.41 10.61 25.12
N ALA A 330 10.57 11.92 25.37
CA ALA A 330 9.47 12.88 25.36
C ALA A 330 9.07 13.24 23.92
N TYR A 331 7.80 13.62 23.74
CA TYR A 331 7.28 14.11 22.47
C TYR A 331 6.86 15.57 22.58
N GLU A 332 7.34 16.40 21.65
CA GLU A 332 6.83 17.74 21.39
C GLU A 332 5.68 17.64 20.39
N ARG A 333 4.61 18.43 20.58
CA ARG A 333 3.48 18.50 19.65
C ARG A 333 3.49 19.84 18.92
N ILE A 334 3.26 19.77 17.62
CA ILE A 334 3.09 20.93 16.74
C ILE A 334 1.72 20.78 16.06
N GLU A 335 0.91 21.84 16.10
CA GLU A 335 -0.41 21.89 15.47
C GLU A 335 -0.35 22.76 14.21
N PRO A 336 0.09 22.21 13.06
CA PRO A 336 0.41 23.01 11.88
C PRO A 336 -0.78 23.73 11.25
N PHE A 337 -2.00 23.34 11.60
CA PHE A 337 -3.25 23.86 11.05
C PHE A 337 -4.10 24.57 12.11
N ALA A 338 -3.53 24.95 13.26
CA ALA A 338 -4.28 25.58 14.36
C ALA A 338 -5.04 26.84 13.90
N ASP A 339 -4.42 27.64 13.04
CA ASP A 339 -4.96 28.91 12.54
C ASP A 339 -5.69 28.78 11.18
N MET A 340 -5.81 27.56 10.64
CA MET A 340 -6.44 27.33 9.34
C MET A 340 -7.97 27.23 9.46
N PRO A 341 -8.72 27.79 8.49
CA PRO A 341 -10.16 27.54 8.40
C PRO A 341 -10.41 26.05 8.16
N ASN A 342 -11.57 25.56 8.59
CA ASN A 342 -11.95 24.14 8.42
C ASN A 342 -10.86 23.17 8.89
N ARG A 343 -10.19 23.43 10.01
CA ARG A 343 -9.10 22.61 10.57
C ARG A 343 -9.29 21.09 10.40
N THR A 344 -10.50 20.57 10.58
CA THR A 344 -10.86 19.15 10.43
C THR A 344 -10.68 18.56 9.02
N SER A 345 -10.53 19.38 7.97
CA SER A 345 -10.25 18.92 6.61
C SER A 345 -8.77 18.71 6.32
N HIS A 346 -7.85 19.20 7.16
CA HIS A 346 -6.41 19.10 6.93
C HIS A 346 -5.81 17.83 7.54
N SER A 347 -4.70 17.33 7.01
CA SER A 347 -4.05 16.13 7.58
C SER A 347 -2.56 16.07 7.24
N PRO A 348 -1.65 16.19 8.22
CA PRO A 348 -0.22 16.08 7.93
C PRO A 348 0.12 14.61 7.69
N TYR A 349 0.53 14.30 6.47
CA TYR A 349 0.83 12.94 6.04
C TYR A 349 2.28 12.82 5.58
N GLY A 350 2.58 12.67 4.29
CA GLY A 350 3.94 12.39 3.81
C GLY A 350 4.94 13.38 4.37
N LEU A 351 6.01 12.87 4.96
CA LEU A 351 7.04 13.64 5.65
C LEU A 351 8.38 13.53 4.90
N ALA A 352 9.20 14.58 4.97
CA ALA A 352 10.62 14.55 4.58
C ALA A 352 11.40 15.52 5.46
N ALA A 353 12.64 15.17 5.83
CA ALA A 353 13.50 16.04 6.63
C ALA A 353 14.75 16.47 5.84
N ASP A 354 15.05 17.77 5.85
CA ASP A 354 16.27 18.29 5.23
C ASP A 354 17.52 18.05 6.08
N ALA A 355 18.70 18.41 5.56
CA ALA A 355 19.97 18.21 6.26
C ALA A 355 20.10 18.97 7.59
N SER A 356 19.25 19.98 7.84
CA SER A 356 19.16 20.70 9.12
C SER A 356 18.02 20.17 10.01
N ASN A 357 17.46 19.01 9.67
CA ASN A 357 16.31 18.38 10.30
C ASN A 357 15.02 19.21 10.28
N ASN A 358 14.90 20.22 9.41
CA ASN A 358 13.60 20.88 9.19
C ASN A 358 12.66 19.90 8.51
N LEU A 359 11.40 19.91 8.92
CA LEU A 359 10.40 18.97 8.41
C LEU A 359 9.60 19.61 7.28
N TYR A 360 9.45 18.90 6.18
CA TYR A 360 8.42 19.14 5.19
C TYR A 360 7.30 18.11 5.37
N PHE A 361 6.05 18.53 5.22
CA PHE A 361 4.90 17.63 5.31
C PHE A 361 3.84 17.97 4.26
N MET A 362 3.13 16.94 3.80
CA MET A 362 2.04 17.08 2.84
C MET A 362 0.69 17.16 3.57
N ASP A 363 -0.12 18.17 3.22
CA ASP A 363 -1.51 18.26 3.66
C ASP A 363 -2.40 17.38 2.78
N PHE A 364 -2.44 16.09 3.10
CA PHE A 364 -3.22 15.09 2.37
C PHE A 364 -4.73 15.31 2.51
N GLY A 365 -5.14 16.11 3.49
CA GLY A 365 -6.52 16.49 3.68
C GLY A 365 -7.03 17.46 2.61
N ASP A 366 -6.16 18.36 2.15
CA ASP A 366 -6.54 19.47 1.27
C ASP A 366 -5.51 19.77 0.18
N GLN A 367 -4.68 20.82 0.29
CA GLN A 367 -3.91 21.33 -0.86
C GLN A 367 -2.56 21.99 -0.52
N ASN A 368 -2.05 21.84 0.69
CA ASN A 368 -0.87 22.58 1.16
C ASN A 368 0.37 21.68 1.30
N ILE A 369 1.54 22.32 1.21
CA ILE A 369 2.83 21.78 1.61
C ILE A 369 3.27 22.60 2.81
N GLY A 370 3.56 21.93 3.92
CA GLY A 370 4.05 22.61 5.12
C GLY A 370 5.54 22.42 5.33
N ARG A 371 6.17 23.43 5.93
CA ARG A 371 7.53 23.38 6.47
C ARG A 371 7.50 23.74 7.95
N VAL A 372 8.18 22.94 8.77
CA VAL A 372 8.43 23.22 10.19
C VAL A 372 9.92 23.51 10.35
N ASP A 373 10.25 24.68 10.90
CA ASP A 373 11.62 24.98 11.31
C ASP A 373 11.99 24.18 12.56
N ALA A 374 13.07 23.41 12.48
CA ALA A 374 13.49 22.49 13.53
C ALA A 374 13.91 23.21 14.83
N LYS A 375 14.40 24.45 14.75
CA LYS A 375 14.93 25.18 15.89
C LYS A 375 13.83 25.95 16.61
N THR A 376 12.93 26.57 15.85
CA THR A 376 11.90 27.45 16.41
C THR A 376 10.53 26.78 16.55
N GLY A 377 10.28 25.68 15.84
CA GLY A 377 8.97 25.05 15.72
C GLY A 377 7.98 25.84 14.84
N SER A 378 8.43 26.91 14.20
CA SER A 378 7.57 27.76 13.36
C SER A 378 7.11 27.00 12.11
N VAL A 379 5.82 27.14 11.78
CA VAL A 379 5.20 26.48 10.64
C VAL A 379 4.97 27.49 9.51
N THR A 380 5.28 27.09 8.28
CA THR A 380 4.93 27.83 7.07
C THR A 380 4.18 26.90 6.12
N LEU A 381 3.05 27.35 5.57
CA LEU A 381 2.24 26.60 4.61
C LEU A 381 2.34 27.24 3.23
N TYR A 382 2.52 26.41 2.22
CA TYR A 382 2.57 26.78 0.81
C TYR A 382 1.42 26.07 0.09
N SER A 383 0.52 26.83 -0.53
CA SER A 383 -0.54 26.21 -1.34
C SER A 383 0.03 25.62 -2.62
N THR A 384 -0.45 24.44 -2.98
CA THR A 384 -0.14 23.83 -4.28
C THR A 384 -0.84 24.60 -5.42
N PRO A 385 -0.33 24.52 -6.66
CA PRO A 385 -0.94 25.20 -7.80
C PRO A 385 -2.33 24.68 -8.19
N THR A 386 -2.67 23.45 -7.77
CA THR A 386 -3.94 22.81 -8.07
C THR A 386 -4.78 22.74 -6.79
N PRO A 387 -5.96 23.39 -6.76
CA PRO A 387 -6.84 23.31 -5.61
C PRO A 387 -7.26 21.88 -5.28
N HIS A 388 -7.33 21.55 -3.98
CA HIS A 388 -7.67 20.22 -3.48
C HIS A 388 -6.84 19.06 -4.08
N SER A 389 -5.57 19.33 -4.39
CA SER A 389 -4.66 18.36 -5.00
C SER A 389 -4.30 17.19 -4.08
N ARG A 390 -4.48 17.33 -2.76
CA ARG A 390 -4.22 16.32 -1.73
C ARG A 390 -2.83 15.71 -1.86
N PRO A 391 -1.76 16.52 -1.82
CA PRO A 391 -0.41 16.00 -1.90
C PRO A 391 -0.22 14.94 -0.81
N ARG A 392 0.39 13.80 -1.14
CA ARG A 392 0.38 12.62 -0.26
C ARG A 392 1.77 12.16 0.11
N ARG A 393 2.62 11.83 -0.86
CA ARG A 393 3.98 11.33 -0.62
C ARG A 393 4.99 12.39 -1.04
N THR A 394 6.14 12.41 -0.38
CA THR A 394 7.18 13.40 -0.63
C THR A 394 8.56 12.81 -0.37
N MET A 395 9.58 13.41 -0.98
CA MET A 395 10.99 13.14 -0.72
C MET A 395 11.82 14.38 -1.05
N LEU A 396 13.01 14.46 -0.47
CA LEU A 396 14.04 15.42 -0.85
C LEU A 396 15.09 14.73 -1.72
N ASP A 397 15.50 15.37 -2.81
CA ASP A 397 16.66 14.92 -3.57
C ASP A 397 17.98 15.35 -2.91
N SER A 398 19.11 14.96 -3.48
CA SER A 398 20.45 15.26 -2.95
C SER A 398 20.81 16.75 -3.00
N GLN A 399 20.08 17.56 -3.77
CA GLN A 399 20.25 19.01 -3.84
C GLN A 399 19.33 19.74 -2.85
N GLY A 400 18.46 19.01 -2.15
CA GLY A 400 17.49 19.56 -1.22
C GLY A 400 16.21 20.06 -1.89
N HIS A 401 15.94 19.71 -3.16
CA HIS A 401 14.65 19.99 -3.75
C HIS A 401 13.58 19.02 -3.26
N LEU A 402 12.40 19.56 -2.96
CA LEU A 402 11.26 18.80 -2.51
C LEU A 402 10.44 18.30 -3.70
N TRP A 403 10.29 16.98 -3.80
CA TRP A 403 9.41 16.32 -4.75
C TRP A 403 8.17 15.82 -4.02
N PHE A 404 7.00 15.93 -4.64
CA PHE A 404 5.73 15.46 -4.09
C PHE A 404 4.80 14.92 -5.16
N ALA A 405 3.83 14.11 -4.75
CA ALA A 405 2.81 13.50 -5.60
C ALA A 405 1.43 13.58 -4.94
#